data_AF-A0A6J3RM99-F1
#
_entry.id   AF-A0A6J3RM99-F1
#
_cell.length_a   1.000
_cell.length_b   1.000
_cell.length_c   1.000
_cell.angle_alpha   90.00
_cell.angle_beta   90.00
_cell.angle_gamma   90.00
#
_symmetry.space_group_name_H-M   'P 1'
#
loop_
_entity.id
_entity.type
_entity.pdbx_description
1 polymer ?
#
loop_
_entity_poly.entity_id
_entity_poly.type
_entity_poly.pdbx_seq_one_letter_code
_entity_poly.pdbx_strand_id
1 'polypeptide(L)'
;MCYLCSVNKTEKEIAEEKCNLEKELAKSKIKVKQLEEQLHSFTETSSQNDHLRKFSKALEGKYAQVKSILEKNEGELSRVVKVRAAALKETQKLKGDLEALEDRGNKKVGNFQRQLAEAKEDNCKVTIMLENVLASYSKMQGALEKVQTELGQRDSEIAGLKKERALNQQQVQKLEAEADQWQARVLVVEAQHNSEMEPLQKALDVAREDNRTLAMSLEQALQTNHHLQTKLDHVQEKLESKELERQTLETFKEQMSEESKIEAELHAERIDALRKQFQIERETAKKAAQREVTELKKALDEANFRSVEVSRTNRELRQKLTELEKTLNSSKEKIKSQKAQIKLHLSAKTNNAQNTERMKQIETELRQMEIIKDQYQKKNYEQSLSIQKFVSEMTNLQKEMQLLAKSQYDLSARNKQQELRLEAEWKRRRELERRCQELEETIRHLKKCKEATENKLKEASVESEQITANLEEAQRWFNCRLDGLQLELTKNRLQREDRWREKDQDKRHNGVSNQSALHRWENKQNLRLVPKKCHSELKRK
;
A
#
# COMPACT_ATOMS: atom_id res chain seq x y z
N MET A 1 -24.11 -35.04 -264.52
CA MET A 1 -23.21 -33.85 -264.51
C MET A 1 -23.55 -33.03 -263.27
N CYS A 2 -22.58 -32.33 -262.65
CA CYS A 2 -22.74 -31.51 -261.42
C CYS A 2 -23.40 -32.23 -260.20
N TYR A 3 -22.67 -32.94 -259.33
CA TYR A 3 -21.64 -32.54 -258.34
C TYR A 3 -22.15 -31.95 -257.02
N LEU A 4 -22.13 -32.80 -255.98
CA LEU A 4 -21.31 -32.70 -254.75
C LEU A 4 -21.32 -31.42 -253.86
N CYS A 5 -22.02 -30.33 -254.20
CA CYS A 5 -21.77 -29.03 -253.54
C CYS A 5 -22.72 -28.68 -252.38
N SER A 6 -23.96 -29.21 -252.32
CA SER A 6 -24.95 -28.79 -251.30
C SER A 6 -24.96 -29.65 -250.02
N VAL A 7 -24.82 -30.98 -250.12
CA VAL A 7 -24.98 -31.90 -248.96
C VAL A 7 -23.85 -31.76 -247.94
N ASN A 8 -22.62 -31.46 -248.40
CA ASN A 8 -21.46 -31.16 -247.54
C ASN A 8 -21.62 -29.90 -246.68
N LYS A 9 -22.69 -29.10 -246.87
CA LYS A 9 -22.96 -27.93 -246.02
C LYS A 9 -23.76 -28.31 -244.76
N THR A 10 -24.78 -29.17 -244.90
CA THR A 10 -25.69 -29.53 -243.81
C THR A 10 -25.05 -30.35 -242.69
N GLU A 11 -24.02 -31.15 -242.99
CA GLU A 11 -23.29 -31.91 -241.94
C GLU A 11 -22.47 -31.00 -241.01
N LYS A 12 -22.06 -29.82 -241.49
CA LYS A 12 -21.19 -28.91 -240.73
C LYS A 12 -21.96 -28.08 -239.71
N GLU A 13 -23.17 -27.63 -240.05
CA GLU A 13 -24.03 -26.83 -239.19
C GLU A 13 -24.52 -27.66 -237.97
N ILE A 14 -24.87 -28.93 -238.17
CA ILE A 14 -25.26 -29.87 -237.09
C ILE A 14 -24.10 -30.14 -236.11
N ALA A 15 -22.85 -30.16 -236.60
CA ALA A 15 -21.68 -30.36 -235.75
C ALA A 15 -21.42 -29.16 -234.81
N GLU A 16 -21.69 -27.93 -235.27
CA GLU A 16 -21.52 -26.71 -234.46
C GLU A 16 -22.61 -26.57 -233.39
N GLU A 17 -23.88 -26.91 -233.69
CA GLU A 17 -24.95 -26.92 -232.68
C GLU A 17 -24.67 -27.93 -231.55
N LYS A 18 -24.23 -29.15 -231.89
CA LYS A 18 -23.88 -30.17 -230.89
C LYS A 18 -22.74 -29.70 -229.96
N CYS A 19 -21.71 -29.06 -230.53
CA CYS A 19 -20.59 -28.48 -229.78
C CYS A 19 -21.04 -27.37 -228.80
N ASN A 20 -22.06 -26.58 -229.17
CA ASN A 20 -22.62 -25.57 -228.26
C ASN A 20 -23.49 -26.16 -227.14
N LEU A 21 -24.29 -27.20 -227.43
CA LEU A 21 -25.10 -27.88 -226.41
C LEU A 21 -24.22 -28.56 -225.33
N GLU A 22 -23.10 -29.16 -225.72
CA GLU A 22 -22.16 -29.76 -224.76
C GLU A 22 -21.51 -28.71 -223.83
N LYS A 23 -21.30 -27.47 -224.31
CA LYS A 23 -20.81 -26.34 -223.48
C LYS A 23 -21.84 -25.84 -222.47
N GLU A 24 -23.10 -25.69 -222.85
CA GLU A 24 -24.15 -25.28 -221.90
C GLU A 24 -24.48 -26.38 -220.88
N LEU A 25 -24.38 -27.66 -221.26
CA LEU A 25 -24.46 -28.78 -220.32
C LEU A 25 -23.30 -28.73 -219.28
N ALA A 26 -22.09 -28.39 -219.72
CA ALA A 26 -20.94 -28.23 -218.83
C ALA A 26 -21.10 -27.05 -217.85
N LYS A 27 -21.52 -25.86 -218.34
CA LYS A 27 -21.89 -24.71 -217.48
C LYS A 27 -22.94 -25.09 -216.44
N SER A 28 -23.98 -25.79 -216.86
CA SER A 28 -25.09 -26.20 -215.99
C SER A 28 -24.61 -27.10 -214.84
N LYS A 29 -23.74 -28.08 -215.13
CA LYS A 29 -23.11 -28.93 -214.10
C LYS A 29 -22.26 -28.15 -213.10
N ILE A 30 -21.49 -27.16 -213.54
CA ILE A 30 -20.69 -26.30 -212.64
C ILE A 30 -21.61 -25.50 -211.70
N LYS A 31 -22.70 -24.95 -212.24
CA LYS A 31 -23.62 -24.10 -211.48
C LYS A 31 -24.46 -24.89 -210.47
N VAL A 32 -24.80 -26.15 -210.76
CA VAL A 32 -25.41 -27.07 -209.79
C VAL A 32 -24.45 -27.31 -208.62
N LYS A 33 -23.17 -27.64 -208.87
CA LYS A 33 -22.19 -27.83 -207.80
C LYS A 33 -22.03 -26.63 -206.87
N GLN A 34 -21.98 -25.42 -207.42
CA GLN A 34 -21.91 -24.20 -206.59
C GLN A 34 -23.14 -24.02 -205.68
N LEU A 35 -24.33 -24.44 -206.12
CA LEU A 35 -25.54 -24.40 -205.30
C LEU A 35 -25.54 -25.52 -204.24
N GLU A 36 -25.00 -26.70 -204.54
CA GLU A 36 -24.81 -27.80 -203.58
C GLU A 36 -23.84 -27.38 -202.46
N GLU A 37 -22.70 -26.75 -202.81
CA GLU A 37 -21.72 -26.22 -201.85
C GLU A 37 -22.32 -25.10 -200.98
N GLN A 38 -23.08 -24.17 -201.57
CA GLN A 38 -23.80 -23.13 -200.82
C GLN A 38 -24.83 -23.73 -199.84
N LEU A 39 -25.63 -24.71 -200.27
CA LEU A 39 -26.61 -25.38 -199.41
C LEU A 39 -25.94 -26.11 -198.22
N HIS A 40 -24.75 -26.67 -198.45
CA HIS A 40 -23.96 -27.35 -197.41
C HIS A 40 -23.45 -26.35 -196.35
N SER A 41 -22.84 -25.23 -196.77
CA SER A 41 -22.41 -24.18 -195.84
C SER A 41 -23.57 -23.54 -195.04
N PHE A 42 -24.76 -23.43 -195.64
CA PHE A 42 -25.96 -22.94 -194.94
C PHE A 42 -26.48 -23.93 -193.89
N THR A 43 -26.46 -25.24 -194.18
CA THR A 43 -26.83 -26.26 -193.19
C THR A 43 -25.82 -26.36 -192.05
N GLU A 44 -24.52 -26.22 -192.33
CA GLU A 44 -23.47 -26.18 -191.31
C GLU A 44 -23.60 -24.96 -190.38
N THR A 45 -23.75 -23.74 -190.92
CA THR A 45 -23.94 -22.51 -190.13
C THR A 45 -25.28 -22.49 -189.37
N SER A 46 -26.34 -23.11 -189.91
CA SER A 46 -27.58 -23.34 -189.17
C SER A 46 -27.34 -24.24 -187.95
N SER A 47 -26.57 -25.33 -188.10
CA SER A 47 -26.25 -26.24 -186.97
C SER A 47 -25.44 -25.53 -185.87
N GLN A 48 -24.50 -24.65 -186.24
CA GLN A 48 -23.72 -23.84 -185.29
C GLN A 48 -24.61 -22.87 -184.51
N ASN A 49 -25.57 -22.20 -185.16
CA ASN A 49 -26.56 -21.35 -184.49
C ASN A 49 -27.40 -22.12 -183.47
N ASP A 50 -27.79 -23.35 -183.82
CA ASP A 50 -28.55 -24.23 -182.96
C ASP A 50 -27.74 -24.71 -181.73
N HIS A 51 -26.44 -24.96 -181.91
CA HIS A 51 -25.49 -25.19 -180.82
C HIS A 51 -25.32 -23.96 -179.91
N LEU A 52 -25.19 -22.75 -180.48
CA LEU A 52 -25.10 -21.50 -179.70
C LEU A 52 -26.38 -21.23 -178.90
N ARG A 53 -27.58 -21.47 -179.48
CA ARG A 53 -28.85 -21.39 -178.74
C ARG A 53 -28.92 -22.38 -177.57
N LYS A 54 -28.50 -23.63 -177.79
CA LYS A 54 -28.42 -24.66 -176.72
C LYS A 54 -27.45 -24.23 -175.62
N PHE A 55 -26.30 -23.65 -175.98
CA PHE A 55 -25.28 -23.17 -175.03
C PHE A 55 -25.75 -21.94 -174.23
N SER A 56 -26.38 -20.95 -174.88
CA SER A 56 -26.94 -19.77 -174.21
C SER A 56 -28.00 -20.15 -173.19
N LYS A 57 -28.94 -21.05 -173.56
CA LYS A 57 -29.98 -21.54 -172.65
C LYS A 57 -29.39 -22.32 -171.46
N ALA A 58 -28.26 -23.01 -171.66
CA ALA A 58 -27.54 -23.66 -170.57
C ALA A 58 -26.80 -22.67 -169.65
N LEU A 59 -26.31 -21.54 -170.17
CA LEU A 59 -25.74 -20.46 -169.38
C LEU A 59 -26.81 -19.72 -168.56
N GLU A 60 -27.97 -19.44 -169.15
CA GLU A 60 -29.14 -18.86 -168.44
C GLU A 60 -29.56 -19.75 -167.26
N GLY A 61 -29.67 -21.06 -167.48
CA GLY A 61 -29.96 -22.04 -166.42
C GLY A 61 -28.93 -22.03 -165.29
N LYS A 62 -27.63 -21.98 -165.63
CA LYS A 62 -26.54 -21.85 -164.63
C LYS A 62 -26.59 -20.51 -163.89
N TYR A 63 -26.88 -19.41 -164.57
CA TYR A 63 -27.00 -18.10 -163.93
C TYR A 63 -28.17 -18.05 -162.95
N ALA A 64 -29.34 -18.57 -163.32
CA ALA A 64 -30.49 -18.69 -162.44
C ALA A 64 -30.21 -19.58 -161.22
N GLN A 65 -29.50 -20.70 -161.43
CA GLN A 65 -29.06 -21.59 -160.34
C GLN A 65 -28.10 -20.88 -159.37
N VAL A 66 -27.07 -20.19 -159.88
CA VAL A 66 -26.12 -19.43 -159.06
C VAL A 66 -26.81 -18.31 -158.30
N LYS A 67 -27.73 -17.57 -158.92
CA LYS A 67 -28.52 -16.53 -158.26
C LYS A 67 -29.35 -17.10 -157.10
N SER A 68 -30.06 -18.21 -157.32
CA SER A 68 -30.85 -18.87 -156.27
C SER A 68 -29.99 -19.39 -155.11
N ILE A 69 -28.78 -19.92 -155.40
CA ILE A 69 -27.81 -20.30 -154.37
C ILE A 69 -27.34 -19.07 -153.57
N LEU A 70 -27.10 -17.93 -154.23
CA LEU A 70 -26.62 -16.72 -153.58
C LEU A 70 -27.69 -16.10 -152.66
N GLU A 71 -28.93 -15.99 -153.14
CA GLU A 71 -30.10 -15.56 -152.33
C GLU A 71 -30.32 -16.49 -151.12
N LYS A 72 -30.19 -17.80 -151.31
CA LYS A 72 -30.26 -18.78 -150.21
C LYS A 72 -29.13 -18.57 -149.20
N ASN A 73 -27.89 -18.43 -149.67
CA ASN A 73 -26.71 -18.25 -148.82
C ASN A 73 -26.78 -16.94 -148.01
N GLU A 74 -27.33 -15.86 -148.57
CA GLU A 74 -27.57 -14.61 -147.86
C GLU A 74 -28.63 -14.79 -146.75
N GLY A 75 -29.71 -15.52 -147.03
CA GLY A 75 -30.72 -15.90 -146.03
C GLY A 75 -30.17 -16.78 -144.91
N GLU A 76 -29.27 -17.72 -145.22
CA GLU A 76 -28.58 -18.55 -144.23
C GLU A 76 -27.56 -17.74 -143.41
N LEU A 77 -26.79 -16.86 -144.04
CA LEU A 77 -25.86 -15.94 -143.36
C LEU A 77 -26.62 -14.99 -142.40
N SER A 78 -27.76 -14.43 -142.84
CA SER A 78 -28.63 -13.60 -141.99
C SER A 78 -29.14 -14.36 -140.76
N ARG A 79 -29.49 -15.65 -140.92
CA ARG A 79 -29.84 -16.54 -139.79
C ARG A 79 -28.66 -16.80 -138.87
N VAL A 80 -27.49 -17.14 -139.41
CA VAL A 80 -26.25 -17.40 -138.62
C VAL A 80 -25.83 -16.15 -137.83
N VAL A 81 -25.89 -14.96 -138.42
CA VAL A 81 -25.59 -13.69 -137.73
C VAL A 81 -26.58 -13.43 -136.58
N LYS A 82 -27.89 -13.66 -136.79
CA LYS A 82 -28.90 -13.52 -135.74
C LYS A 82 -28.70 -14.52 -134.59
N VAL A 83 -28.41 -15.78 -134.90
CA VAL A 83 -28.10 -16.81 -133.89
C VAL A 83 -26.82 -16.47 -133.12
N ARG A 84 -25.75 -16.02 -133.82
CA ARG A 84 -24.50 -15.59 -133.18
C ARG A 84 -24.69 -14.37 -132.28
N ALA A 85 -25.51 -13.40 -132.69
CA ALA A 85 -25.83 -12.22 -131.88
C ALA A 85 -26.62 -12.59 -130.62
N ALA A 86 -27.60 -13.51 -130.73
CA ALA A 86 -28.32 -14.03 -129.58
C ALA A 86 -27.41 -14.80 -128.61
N ALA A 87 -26.53 -15.67 -129.14
CA ALA A 87 -25.55 -16.40 -128.34
C ALA A 87 -24.56 -15.46 -127.62
N LEU A 88 -24.05 -14.43 -128.29
CA LEU A 88 -23.19 -13.41 -127.66
C LEU A 88 -23.90 -12.65 -126.54
N LYS A 89 -25.17 -12.28 -126.72
CA LYS A 89 -25.96 -11.61 -125.68
C LYS A 89 -26.17 -12.51 -124.46
N GLU A 90 -26.46 -13.79 -124.66
CA GLU A 90 -26.61 -14.73 -123.54
C GLU A 90 -25.26 -15.02 -122.86
N THR A 91 -24.15 -15.12 -123.60
CA THR A 91 -22.80 -15.21 -123.02
C THR A 91 -22.45 -13.97 -122.17
N GLN A 92 -22.80 -12.77 -122.61
CA GLN A 92 -22.61 -11.54 -121.81
C GLN A 92 -23.46 -11.54 -120.53
N LYS A 93 -24.72 -11.99 -120.61
CA LYS A 93 -25.59 -12.16 -119.44
C LYS A 93 -25.02 -13.18 -118.45
N LEU A 94 -24.66 -14.37 -118.93
CA LEU A 94 -24.06 -15.43 -118.11
C LEU A 94 -22.74 -14.98 -117.45
N LYS A 95 -21.94 -14.15 -118.11
CA LYS A 95 -20.75 -13.53 -117.52
C LYS A 95 -21.10 -12.61 -116.34
N GLY A 96 -22.12 -11.77 -116.48
CA GLY A 96 -22.62 -10.93 -115.38
C GLY A 96 -23.26 -11.72 -114.24
N ASP A 97 -24.00 -12.79 -114.54
CA ASP A 97 -24.57 -13.70 -113.55
C ASP A 97 -23.47 -14.46 -112.77
N LEU A 98 -22.39 -14.86 -113.45
CA LEU A 98 -21.19 -15.46 -112.84
C LEU A 98 -20.45 -14.47 -111.96
N GLU A 99 -20.16 -13.26 -112.45
CA GLU A 99 -19.52 -12.19 -111.67
C GLU A 99 -20.32 -11.88 -110.40
N ALA A 100 -21.64 -11.72 -110.52
CA ALA A 100 -22.51 -11.51 -109.36
C ALA A 100 -22.54 -12.73 -108.41
N LEU A 101 -22.38 -13.96 -108.91
CA LEU A 101 -22.29 -15.17 -108.06
C LEU A 101 -20.95 -15.25 -107.33
N GLU A 102 -19.84 -14.99 -108.01
CA GLU A 102 -18.50 -14.90 -107.42
C GLU A 102 -18.43 -13.80 -106.36
N ASP A 103 -18.95 -12.62 -106.66
CA ASP A 103 -18.99 -11.47 -105.75
C ASP A 103 -19.84 -11.75 -104.49
N ARG A 104 -20.96 -12.47 -104.64
CA ARG A 104 -21.74 -13.02 -103.49
C ARG A 104 -20.99 -14.13 -102.74
N GLY A 105 -20.20 -14.94 -103.43
CA GLY A 105 -19.32 -15.95 -102.84
C GLY A 105 -18.25 -15.31 -101.96
N ASN A 106 -17.49 -14.35 -102.52
CA ASN A 106 -16.44 -13.60 -101.83
C ASN A 106 -16.99 -12.85 -100.61
N LYS A 107 -18.17 -12.22 -100.72
CA LYS A 107 -18.86 -11.58 -99.58
C LYS A 107 -19.26 -12.57 -98.47
N LYS A 108 -19.72 -13.78 -98.82
CA LYS A 108 -19.99 -14.85 -97.85
C LYS A 108 -18.71 -15.38 -97.20
N VAL A 109 -17.68 -15.68 -97.99
CA VAL A 109 -16.38 -16.18 -97.51
C VAL A 109 -15.73 -15.17 -96.56
N GLY A 110 -15.69 -13.88 -96.92
CA GLY A 110 -15.17 -12.83 -96.04
C GLY A 110 -15.96 -12.67 -94.74
N ASN A 111 -17.28 -12.88 -94.76
CA ASN A 111 -18.10 -12.87 -93.54
C ASN A 111 -17.82 -14.09 -92.66
N PHE A 112 -17.71 -15.30 -93.22
CA PHE A 112 -17.34 -16.50 -92.46
C PHE A 112 -15.90 -16.43 -91.92
N GLN A 113 -14.96 -15.85 -92.67
CA GLN A 113 -13.60 -15.58 -92.20
C GLN A 113 -13.58 -14.62 -91.01
N ARG A 114 -14.42 -13.56 -91.03
CA ARG A 114 -14.55 -12.62 -89.91
C ARG A 114 -15.17 -13.29 -88.68
N GLN A 115 -16.26 -14.03 -88.84
CA GLN A 115 -16.90 -14.80 -87.75
C GLN A 115 -15.95 -15.85 -87.16
N LEU A 116 -15.10 -16.49 -87.97
CA LEU A 116 -14.08 -17.42 -87.51
C LEU A 116 -12.93 -16.72 -86.76
N ALA A 117 -12.62 -15.46 -87.10
CA ALA A 117 -11.65 -14.65 -86.35
C ALA A 117 -12.23 -14.18 -85.01
N GLU A 118 -13.46 -13.65 -85.01
CA GLU A 118 -14.22 -13.26 -83.81
C GLU A 118 -14.34 -14.44 -82.83
N ALA A 119 -14.78 -15.61 -83.31
CA ALA A 119 -14.89 -16.82 -82.51
C ALA A 119 -13.53 -17.35 -82.00
N LYS A 120 -12.42 -17.10 -82.71
CA LYS A 120 -11.07 -17.43 -82.21
C LYS A 120 -10.62 -16.47 -81.11
N GLU A 121 -10.90 -15.18 -81.26
CA GLU A 121 -10.59 -14.17 -80.25
C GLU A 121 -11.35 -14.44 -78.94
N ASP A 122 -12.64 -14.78 -79.03
CA ASP A 122 -13.45 -15.13 -77.86
C ASP A 122 -13.03 -16.46 -77.21
N ASN A 123 -12.61 -17.47 -77.98
CA ASN A 123 -11.97 -18.66 -77.42
C ASN A 123 -10.68 -18.31 -76.67
N CYS A 124 -9.83 -17.41 -77.18
CA CYS A 124 -8.65 -16.93 -76.46
C CYS A 124 -9.01 -16.21 -75.15
N LYS A 125 -10.06 -15.37 -75.13
CA LYS A 125 -10.57 -14.75 -73.90
C LYS A 125 -11.03 -15.79 -72.88
N VAL A 126 -11.76 -16.83 -73.32
CA VAL A 126 -12.22 -17.93 -72.47
C VAL A 126 -11.02 -18.72 -71.90
N THR A 127 -10.01 -19.05 -72.70
CA THR A 127 -8.78 -19.70 -72.21
C THR A 127 -8.08 -18.86 -71.14
N ILE A 128 -7.88 -17.57 -71.38
CA ILE A 128 -7.27 -16.65 -70.40
C ILE A 128 -8.11 -16.56 -69.12
N MET A 129 -9.44 -16.56 -69.21
CA MET A 129 -10.31 -16.58 -68.03
C MET A 129 -10.17 -17.90 -67.25
N LEU A 130 -10.11 -19.05 -67.93
CA LEU A 130 -9.91 -20.36 -67.29
C LEU A 130 -8.54 -20.46 -66.61
N GLU A 131 -7.47 -20.00 -67.26
CA GLU A 131 -6.12 -19.94 -66.68
C GLU A 131 -6.08 -19.07 -65.41
N ASN A 132 -6.75 -17.90 -65.43
CA ASN A 132 -6.86 -17.04 -64.26
C ASN A 132 -7.67 -17.68 -63.11
N VAL A 133 -8.76 -18.39 -63.43
CA VAL A 133 -9.55 -19.13 -62.44
C VAL A 133 -8.75 -20.27 -61.82
N LEU A 134 -8.01 -21.05 -62.62
CA LEU A 134 -7.12 -22.12 -62.15
C LEU A 134 -5.98 -21.58 -61.29
N ALA A 135 -5.32 -20.49 -61.71
CA ALA A 135 -4.28 -19.83 -60.93
C ALA A 135 -4.82 -19.23 -59.61
N SER A 136 -6.08 -18.78 -59.59
CA SER A 136 -6.76 -18.34 -58.36
C SER A 136 -7.08 -19.53 -57.44
N TYR A 137 -7.57 -20.64 -57.99
CA TYR A 137 -7.84 -21.87 -57.26
C TYR A 137 -6.58 -22.43 -56.59
N SER A 138 -5.46 -22.56 -57.31
CA SER A 138 -4.20 -23.04 -56.73
C SER A 138 -3.66 -22.13 -55.62
N LYS A 139 -3.83 -20.81 -55.74
CA LYS A 139 -3.50 -19.86 -54.66
C LYS A 139 -4.40 -20.05 -53.44
N MET A 140 -5.70 -20.23 -53.64
CA MET A 140 -6.67 -20.48 -52.57
C MET A 140 -6.41 -21.81 -51.87
N GLN A 141 -6.06 -22.86 -52.62
CA GLN A 141 -5.68 -24.17 -52.07
C GLN A 141 -4.43 -24.05 -51.19
N GLY A 142 -3.34 -23.43 -51.69
CA GLY A 142 -2.12 -23.24 -50.89
C GLY A 142 -2.33 -22.38 -49.64
N ALA A 143 -3.25 -21.41 -49.68
CA ALA A 143 -3.65 -20.64 -48.50
C ALA A 143 -4.44 -21.49 -47.49
N LEU A 144 -5.34 -22.36 -47.95
CA LEU A 144 -6.10 -23.29 -47.11
C LEU A 144 -5.18 -24.32 -46.43
N GLU A 145 -4.26 -24.93 -47.19
CA GLU A 145 -3.26 -25.87 -46.68
C GLU A 145 -2.38 -25.21 -45.60
N LYS A 146 -1.96 -23.95 -45.82
CA LYS A 146 -1.22 -23.16 -44.82
C LYS A 146 -2.03 -22.95 -43.54
N VAL A 147 -3.30 -22.51 -43.64
CA VAL A 147 -4.17 -22.34 -42.47
C VAL A 147 -4.38 -23.68 -41.73
N GLN A 148 -4.54 -24.78 -42.46
CA GLN A 148 -4.72 -26.11 -41.86
C GLN A 148 -3.46 -26.58 -41.09
N THR A 149 -2.26 -26.29 -41.59
CA THR A 149 -1.01 -26.58 -40.85
C THR A 149 -0.82 -25.67 -39.63
N GLU A 150 -1.18 -24.38 -39.71
CA GLU A 150 -1.12 -23.46 -38.57
C GLU A 150 -2.11 -23.84 -37.45
N LEU A 151 -3.31 -24.31 -37.81
CA LEU A 151 -4.28 -24.82 -36.83
C LEU A 151 -3.74 -26.08 -36.12
N GLY A 152 -3.21 -27.06 -36.86
CA GLY A 152 -2.62 -28.26 -36.25
C GLY A 152 -1.43 -27.98 -35.33
N GLN A 153 -0.62 -26.96 -35.64
CA GLN A 153 0.43 -26.48 -34.74
C GLN A 153 -0.15 -25.86 -33.46
N ARG A 154 -1.22 -25.05 -33.56
CA ARG A 154 -1.89 -24.42 -32.41
C ARG A 154 -2.59 -25.43 -31.52
N ASP A 155 -3.23 -26.45 -32.08
CA ASP A 155 -3.82 -27.55 -31.29
C ASP A 155 -2.73 -28.33 -30.51
N SER A 156 -1.55 -28.51 -31.11
CA SER A 156 -0.39 -29.13 -30.47
C SER A 156 0.17 -28.26 -29.34
N GLU A 157 0.29 -26.95 -29.55
CA GLU A 157 0.68 -25.96 -28.53
C GLU A 157 -0.31 -25.94 -27.35
N ILE A 158 -1.61 -25.90 -27.63
CA ILE A 158 -2.69 -25.97 -26.64
C ILE A 158 -2.66 -27.29 -25.85
N ALA A 159 -2.36 -28.41 -26.50
CA ALA A 159 -2.19 -29.70 -25.82
C ALA A 159 -0.96 -29.71 -24.89
N GLY A 160 0.15 -29.10 -25.31
CA GLY A 160 1.34 -28.89 -24.48
C GLY A 160 1.05 -28.06 -23.24
N LEU A 161 0.45 -26.88 -23.41
CA LEU A 161 0.09 -25.97 -22.32
C LEU A 161 -0.93 -26.59 -21.34
N LYS A 162 -1.88 -27.41 -21.83
CA LYS A 162 -2.80 -28.18 -20.98
C LYS A 162 -2.06 -29.20 -20.11
N LYS A 163 -1.05 -29.90 -20.66
CA LYS A 163 -0.22 -30.86 -19.92
C LYS A 163 0.66 -30.16 -18.88
N GLU A 164 1.28 -29.04 -19.24
CA GLU A 164 2.08 -28.23 -18.32
C GLU A 164 1.23 -27.70 -17.16
N ARG A 165 0.05 -27.14 -17.44
CA ARG A 165 -0.90 -26.69 -16.42
C ARG A 165 -1.28 -27.80 -15.44
N ALA A 166 -1.48 -29.03 -15.92
CA ALA A 166 -1.80 -30.18 -15.06
C ALA A 166 -0.63 -30.54 -14.12
N LEU A 167 0.61 -30.53 -14.62
CA LEU A 167 1.81 -30.76 -13.80
C LEU A 167 2.01 -29.65 -12.76
N ASN A 168 1.83 -28.38 -13.15
CA ASN A 168 1.92 -27.24 -12.25
C ASN A 168 0.83 -27.29 -11.16
N GLN A 169 -0.40 -27.72 -11.50
CA GLN A 169 -1.48 -27.92 -10.52
C GLN A 169 -1.15 -29.01 -9.50
N GLN A 170 -0.55 -30.12 -9.94
CA GLN A 170 -0.09 -31.20 -9.05
C GLN A 170 1.06 -30.74 -8.13
N GLN A 171 1.99 -29.92 -8.63
CA GLN A 171 3.08 -29.37 -7.84
C GLN A 171 2.58 -28.36 -6.79
N VAL A 172 1.55 -27.55 -7.11
CA VAL A 172 0.87 -26.69 -6.14
C VAL A 172 0.24 -27.51 -5.02
N GLN A 173 -0.54 -28.55 -5.35
CA GLN A 173 -1.16 -29.45 -4.36
C GLN A 173 -0.15 -30.12 -3.42
N LYS A 174 1.04 -30.46 -3.94
CA LYS A 174 2.14 -31.01 -3.12
C LYS A 174 2.71 -29.97 -2.14
N LEU A 175 2.88 -28.72 -2.58
CA LEU A 175 3.37 -27.63 -1.73
C LEU A 175 2.33 -27.18 -0.69
N GLU A 176 1.03 -27.22 -1.03
CA GLU A 176 -0.07 -26.99 -0.10
C GLU A 176 -0.04 -28.04 1.04
N ALA A 177 0.06 -29.33 0.70
CA ALA A 177 0.16 -30.41 1.69
C ALA A 177 1.44 -30.36 2.55
N GLU A 178 2.56 -29.90 1.98
CA GLU A 178 3.80 -29.65 2.73
C GLU A 178 3.63 -28.46 3.70
N ALA A 179 2.98 -27.38 3.28
CA ALA A 179 2.69 -26.23 4.13
C ALA A 179 1.78 -26.61 5.31
N ASP A 180 0.70 -27.36 5.06
CA ASP A 180 -0.18 -27.90 6.11
C ASP A 180 0.59 -28.79 7.11
N GLN A 181 1.53 -29.61 6.62
CA GLN A 181 2.37 -30.43 7.50
C GLN A 181 3.28 -29.56 8.40
N TRP A 182 3.86 -28.47 7.87
CA TRP A 182 4.66 -27.54 8.67
C TRP A 182 3.80 -26.75 9.66
N GLN A 183 2.60 -26.31 9.26
CA GLN A 183 1.64 -25.64 10.14
C GLN A 183 1.27 -26.53 11.34
N ALA A 184 0.99 -27.82 11.10
CA ALA A 184 0.71 -28.80 12.15
C ALA A 184 1.93 -29.05 13.06
N ARG A 185 3.15 -29.10 12.51
CA ARG A 185 4.39 -29.24 13.31
C ARG A 185 4.62 -28.04 14.23
N VAL A 186 4.38 -26.82 13.74
CA VAL A 186 4.52 -25.59 14.55
C VAL A 186 3.57 -25.62 15.74
N LEU A 187 2.29 -25.93 15.52
CA LEU A 187 1.29 -26.03 16.60
C LEU A 187 1.67 -27.07 17.68
N VAL A 188 2.27 -28.20 17.30
CA VAL A 188 2.76 -29.20 18.25
C VAL A 188 3.96 -28.69 19.06
N VAL A 189 4.90 -27.98 18.42
CA VAL A 189 6.06 -27.37 19.10
C VAL A 189 5.63 -26.24 20.02
N GLU A 190 4.67 -25.40 19.61
CA GLU A 190 4.08 -24.36 20.46
C GLU A 190 3.36 -24.96 21.67
N ALA A 191 2.56 -26.01 21.48
CA ALA A 191 1.90 -26.71 22.57
C ALA A 191 2.89 -27.33 23.56
N GLN A 192 3.96 -27.98 23.06
CA GLN A 192 5.03 -28.52 23.91
C GLN A 192 5.75 -27.41 24.66
N HIS A 193 6.18 -26.35 23.98
CA HIS A 193 6.87 -25.21 24.59
C HIS A 193 6.03 -24.55 25.69
N ASN A 194 4.74 -24.35 25.46
CA ASN A 194 3.82 -23.85 26.48
C ASN A 194 3.74 -24.80 27.69
N SER A 195 3.67 -26.12 27.47
CA SER A 195 3.63 -27.10 28.56
C SER A 195 4.91 -27.20 29.39
N GLU A 196 6.06 -26.83 28.80
CA GLU A 196 7.36 -26.75 29.48
C GLU A 196 7.55 -25.39 30.19
N MET A 197 7.13 -24.29 29.57
CA MET A 197 7.31 -22.94 30.10
C MET A 197 6.31 -22.55 31.19
N GLU A 198 5.05 -22.99 31.11
CA GLU A 198 4.04 -22.66 32.12
C GLU A 198 4.42 -23.10 33.56
N PRO A 199 4.89 -24.34 33.83
CA PRO A 199 5.31 -24.74 35.17
C PRO A 199 6.59 -24.00 35.62
N LEU A 200 7.52 -23.71 34.70
CA LEU A 200 8.73 -22.93 35.01
C LEU A 200 8.40 -21.48 35.39
N GLN A 201 7.46 -20.85 34.68
CA GLN A 201 6.97 -19.50 34.99
C GLN A 201 6.27 -19.46 36.35
N LYS A 202 5.40 -20.45 36.64
CA LYS A 202 4.74 -20.59 37.95
C LYS A 202 5.77 -20.78 39.09
N ALA A 203 6.76 -21.65 38.90
CA ALA A 203 7.82 -21.87 39.89
C ALA A 203 8.67 -20.61 40.12
N LEU A 204 8.98 -19.85 39.07
CA LEU A 204 9.69 -18.58 39.15
C LEU A 204 8.89 -17.52 39.90
N ASP A 205 7.58 -17.43 39.68
CA ASP A 205 6.73 -16.44 40.37
C ASP A 205 6.45 -16.80 41.84
N VAL A 206 6.37 -18.09 42.19
CA VAL A 206 6.40 -18.56 43.58
C VAL A 206 7.73 -18.18 44.24
N ALA A 207 8.86 -18.53 43.62
CA ALA A 207 10.18 -18.19 44.16
C ALA A 207 10.41 -16.67 44.28
N ARG A 208 9.78 -15.84 43.43
CA ARG A 208 9.78 -14.37 43.56
C ARG A 208 9.00 -13.91 44.79
N GLU A 209 7.87 -14.53 45.11
CA GLU A 209 7.07 -14.20 46.30
C GLU A 209 7.74 -14.70 47.59
N ASP A 210 8.33 -15.89 47.58
CA ASP A 210 9.17 -16.41 48.67
C ASP A 210 10.34 -15.45 48.97
N ASN A 211 11.01 -14.93 47.94
CA ASN A 211 12.06 -13.92 48.12
C ASN A 211 11.52 -12.58 48.67
N ARG A 212 10.30 -12.16 48.34
CA ARG A 212 9.67 -10.97 48.93
C ARG A 212 9.35 -11.18 50.41
N THR A 213 8.76 -12.31 50.77
CA THR A 213 8.43 -12.63 52.17
C THR A 213 9.68 -12.80 53.02
N LEU A 214 10.73 -13.45 52.49
CA LEU A 214 12.05 -13.51 53.12
C LEU A 214 12.65 -12.12 53.32
N ALA A 215 12.63 -11.24 52.30
CA ALA A 215 13.13 -9.87 52.41
C ALA A 215 12.38 -9.06 53.50
N MET A 216 11.05 -9.14 53.55
CA MET A 216 10.25 -8.49 54.61
C MET A 216 10.58 -9.06 56.01
N SER A 217 10.76 -10.38 56.13
CA SER A 217 11.13 -11.01 57.41
C SER A 217 12.53 -10.61 57.88
N LEU A 218 13.48 -10.45 56.95
CA LEU A 218 14.83 -9.97 57.23
C LEU A 218 14.82 -8.49 57.63
N GLU A 219 14.00 -7.66 56.98
CA GLU A 219 13.85 -6.26 57.37
C GLU A 219 13.26 -6.13 58.79
N GLN A 220 12.23 -6.93 59.12
CA GLN A 220 11.68 -6.99 60.48
C GLN A 220 12.69 -7.48 61.52
N ALA A 221 13.52 -8.47 61.17
CA ALA A 221 14.61 -8.96 62.02
C ALA A 221 15.69 -7.87 62.24
N LEU A 222 16.02 -7.09 61.20
CA LEU A 222 16.97 -5.98 61.31
C LEU A 222 16.41 -4.81 62.12
N GLN A 223 15.14 -4.45 61.94
CA GLN A 223 14.45 -3.41 62.73
C GLN A 223 14.37 -3.81 64.22
N THR A 224 14.04 -5.06 64.54
CA THR A 224 14.00 -5.55 65.92
C THR A 224 15.39 -5.64 66.55
N ASN A 225 16.41 -6.08 65.81
CA ASN A 225 17.80 -6.08 66.26
C ASN A 225 18.31 -4.65 66.55
N HIS A 226 18.08 -3.70 65.64
CA HIS A 226 18.42 -2.29 65.86
C HIS A 226 17.74 -1.71 67.13
N HIS A 227 16.46 -2.02 67.35
CA HIS A 227 15.75 -1.60 68.56
C HIS A 227 16.30 -2.25 69.85
N LEU A 228 16.81 -3.49 69.77
CA LEU A 228 17.50 -4.15 70.89
C LEU A 228 18.89 -3.55 71.13
N GLN A 229 19.62 -3.16 70.07
CA GLN A 229 20.90 -2.47 70.20
C GLN A 229 20.71 -1.12 70.92
N THR A 230 19.79 -0.26 70.48
CA THR A 230 19.52 1.03 71.16
C THR A 230 19.09 0.84 72.62
N LYS A 231 18.43 -0.27 72.96
CA LYS A 231 18.12 -0.64 74.36
C LYS A 231 19.37 -1.08 75.13
N LEU A 232 20.28 -1.82 74.50
CA LEU A 232 21.55 -2.23 75.09
C LEU A 232 22.44 -1.02 75.33
N ASP A 233 22.61 -0.14 74.34
CA ASP A 233 23.36 1.12 74.43
C ASP A 233 22.86 1.94 75.63
N HIS A 234 21.55 2.15 75.72
CA HIS A 234 20.92 2.92 76.81
C HIS A 234 21.02 2.24 78.20
N VAL A 235 21.16 0.91 78.26
CA VAL A 235 21.46 0.18 79.51
C VAL A 235 22.94 0.30 79.87
N GLN A 236 23.83 0.31 78.88
CA GLN A 236 25.26 0.51 79.06
C GLN A 236 25.57 1.93 79.55
N GLU A 237 25.01 2.98 78.93
CA GLU A 237 25.10 4.37 79.41
C GLU A 237 24.68 4.50 80.89
N LYS A 238 23.60 3.80 81.28
CA LYS A 238 23.11 3.76 82.67
C LYS A 238 24.05 3.01 83.60
N LEU A 239 24.67 1.92 83.13
CA LEU A 239 25.65 1.16 83.90
C LEU A 239 26.91 2.00 84.12
N GLU A 240 27.48 2.58 83.06
CA GLU A 240 28.64 3.47 83.12
C GLU A 240 28.37 4.68 84.04
N SER A 241 27.19 5.31 83.93
CA SER A 241 26.76 6.37 84.85
C SER A 241 26.67 5.90 86.31
N LYS A 242 26.25 4.67 86.57
CA LYS A 242 26.16 4.10 87.94
C LYS A 242 27.51 3.61 88.46
N GLU A 243 28.42 3.20 87.59
CA GLU A 243 29.80 2.90 87.95
C GLU A 243 30.59 4.17 88.29
N LEU A 244 30.40 5.26 87.55
CA LEU A 244 30.92 6.59 87.89
C LEU A 244 30.37 7.08 89.23
N GLU A 245 29.06 6.97 89.46
CA GLU A 245 28.45 7.30 90.76
C GLU A 245 29.05 6.47 91.90
N ARG A 246 29.19 5.14 91.71
CA ARG A 246 29.84 4.25 92.68
C ARG A 246 31.31 4.64 92.92
N GLN A 247 32.07 5.01 91.90
CA GLN A 247 33.45 5.47 92.04
C GLN A 247 33.51 6.75 92.88
N THR A 248 32.64 7.74 92.63
CA THR A 248 32.60 8.99 93.42
C THR A 248 32.17 8.76 94.88
N LEU A 249 31.30 7.78 95.13
CA LEU A 249 30.90 7.41 96.50
C LEU A 249 32.01 6.66 97.24
N GLU A 250 32.80 5.84 96.54
CA GLU A 250 33.94 5.14 97.12
C GLU A 250 35.09 6.12 97.44
N THR A 251 35.44 7.03 96.53
CA THR A 251 36.47 8.05 96.83
C THR A 251 36.04 9.03 97.92
N PHE A 252 34.75 9.38 98.01
CA PHE A 252 34.22 10.14 99.15
C PHE A 252 34.30 9.34 100.47
N LYS A 253 34.01 8.03 100.43
CA LYS A 253 34.14 7.14 101.60
C LYS A 253 35.60 6.95 102.03
N GLU A 254 36.54 6.88 101.09
CA GLU A 254 37.98 6.89 101.37
C GLU A 254 38.42 8.22 102.00
N GLN A 255 37.97 9.36 101.47
CA GLN A 255 38.20 10.69 102.05
C GLN A 255 37.67 10.80 103.48
N MET A 256 36.38 10.48 103.71
CA MET A 256 35.78 10.49 105.06
C MET A 256 36.50 9.53 106.02
N SER A 257 37.00 8.38 105.53
CA SER A 257 37.76 7.44 106.33
C SER A 257 39.11 8.01 106.75
N GLU A 258 39.87 8.61 105.83
CA GLU A 258 41.17 9.21 106.13
C GLU A 258 41.04 10.49 106.96
N GLU A 259 40.02 11.32 106.74
CA GLU A 259 39.66 12.44 107.61
C GLU A 259 39.38 11.96 109.04
N SER A 260 38.51 10.95 109.22
CA SER A 260 38.20 10.39 110.55
C SER A 260 39.42 9.75 111.25
N LYS A 261 40.35 9.20 110.46
CA LYS A 261 41.63 8.67 110.95
C LYS A 261 42.57 9.79 111.38
N ILE A 262 42.68 10.88 110.61
CA ILE A 262 43.46 12.08 110.98
C ILE A 262 42.87 12.74 112.24
N GLU A 263 41.53 12.84 112.35
CA GLU A 263 40.89 13.32 113.59
C GLU A 263 41.18 12.42 114.79
N ALA A 264 41.14 11.10 114.61
CA ALA A 264 41.48 10.13 115.65
C ALA A 264 42.97 10.19 116.05
N GLU A 265 43.88 10.38 115.10
CA GLU A 265 45.31 10.59 115.33
C GLU A 265 45.55 11.91 116.12
N LEU A 266 44.95 13.02 115.69
CA LEU A 266 45.00 14.31 116.42
C LEU A 266 44.40 14.23 117.83
N HIS A 267 43.34 13.44 118.02
CA HIS A 267 42.76 13.18 119.34
C HIS A 267 43.67 12.31 120.21
N ALA A 268 44.32 11.29 119.63
CA ALA A 268 45.31 10.48 120.34
C ALA A 268 46.53 11.29 120.77
N GLU A 269 47.08 12.14 119.88
CA GLU A 269 48.16 13.08 120.20
C GLU A 269 47.77 14.04 121.33
N ARG A 270 46.55 14.60 121.28
CA ARG A 270 46.04 15.47 122.34
C ARG A 270 45.88 14.74 123.67
N ILE A 271 45.41 13.48 123.66
CA ILE A 271 45.31 12.64 124.86
C ILE A 271 46.71 12.33 125.43
N ASP A 272 47.69 12.04 124.59
CA ASP A 272 49.06 11.77 125.05
C ASP A 272 49.81 13.04 125.50
N ALA A 273 49.52 14.21 124.91
CA ALA A 273 49.96 15.49 125.43
C ALA A 273 49.38 15.77 126.83
N LEU A 274 48.08 15.54 127.03
CA LEU A 274 47.43 15.66 128.34
C LEU A 274 47.96 14.62 129.35
N ARG A 275 48.22 13.38 128.94
CA ARG A 275 48.88 12.37 129.81
C ARG A 275 50.27 12.81 130.24
N LYS A 276 51.08 13.36 129.33
CA LYS A 276 52.40 13.93 129.63
C LYS A 276 52.27 15.11 130.61
N GLN A 277 51.33 16.02 130.39
CA GLN A 277 51.03 17.12 131.30
C GLN A 277 50.64 16.62 132.70
N PHE A 278 49.62 15.75 132.82
CA PHE A 278 49.19 15.20 134.10
C PHE A 278 50.29 14.42 134.83
N GLN A 279 51.19 13.73 134.11
CA GLN A 279 52.32 13.05 134.74
C GLN A 279 53.40 14.04 135.24
N ILE A 280 53.61 15.17 134.56
CA ILE A 280 54.46 16.27 135.04
C ILE A 280 53.83 16.93 136.28
N GLU A 281 52.54 17.27 136.22
CA GLU A 281 51.77 17.84 137.34
C GLU A 281 51.75 16.90 138.56
N ARG A 282 51.60 15.60 138.35
CA ARG A 282 51.66 14.58 139.41
C ARG A 282 53.04 14.52 140.06
N GLU A 283 54.13 14.55 139.27
CA GLU A 283 55.48 14.53 139.84
C GLU A 283 55.91 15.87 140.46
N THR A 284 55.37 17.02 140.02
CA THR A 284 55.57 18.31 140.71
C THR A 284 54.75 18.40 142.00
N ALA A 285 53.48 17.97 141.99
CA ALA A 285 52.64 17.89 143.19
C ALA A 285 53.22 16.92 144.23
N LYS A 286 53.71 15.75 143.80
CA LYS A 286 54.43 14.78 144.65
C LYS A 286 55.71 15.39 145.25
N LYS A 287 56.46 16.19 144.49
CA LYS A 287 57.63 16.95 145.02
C LYS A 287 57.22 18.06 145.98
N ALA A 288 56.06 18.68 145.81
CA ALA A 288 55.52 19.68 146.73
C ALA A 288 55.07 19.04 148.05
N ALA A 289 54.20 18.03 148.00
CA ALA A 289 53.74 17.27 149.17
C ALA A 289 54.91 16.63 149.94
N GLN A 290 55.97 16.18 149.25
CA GLN A 290 57.18 15.68 149.91
C GLN A 290 57.92 16.77 150.72
N ARG A 291 57.90 18.04 150.28
CA ARG A 291 58.44 19.18 151.04
C ARG A 291 57.57 19.49 152.25
N GLU A 292 56.26 19.60 152.05
CA GLU A 292 55.29 19.83 153.13
C GLU A 292 55.40 18.74 154.22
N VAL A 293 55.54 17.47 153.84
CA VAL A 293 55.78 16.37 154.79
C VAL A 293 57.12 16.50 155.53
N THR A 294 58.17 17.06 154.91
CA THR A 294 59.43 17.34 155.64
C THR A 294 59.35 18.57 156.55
N GLU A 295 58.50 19.55 156.24
CA GLU A 295 58.27 20.73 157.08
C GLU A 295 57.36 20.40 158.27
N LEU A 296 56.27 19.64 158.04
CA LEU A 296 55.39 19.12 159.08
C LEU A 296 56.14 18.20 160.07
N LYS A 297 57.13 17.43 159.61
CA LYS A 297 58.01 16.65 160.51
C LYS A 297 58.82 17.54 161.45
N LYS A 298 59.47 18.59 160.94
CA LYS A 298 60.18 19.57 161.78
C LYS A 298 59.25 20.23 162.81
N ALA A 299 58.05 20.65 162.37
CA ALA A 299 57.06 21.26 163.27
C ALA A 299 56.57 20.29 164.35
N LEU A 300 56.45 18.99 164.03
CA LEU A 300 56.11 17.94 164.99
C LEU A 300 57.24 17.71 166.01
N ASP A 301 58.49 17.70 165.57
CA ASP A 301 59.66 17.55 166.46
C ASP A 301 59.81 18.75 167.42
N GLU A 302 59.58 19.99 166.93
CA GLU A 302 59.53 21.19 167.79
C GLU A 302 58.35 21.17 168.77
N ALA A 303 57.18 20.67 168.35
CA ALA A 303 56.02 20.51 169.23
C ALA A 303 56.27 19.45 170.33
N ASN A 304 56.91 18.34 169.98
CA ASN A 304 57.33 17.31 170.94
C ASN A 304 58.31 17.88 171.98
N PHE A 305 59.30 18.69 171.57
CA PHE A 305 60.22 19.36 172.49
C PHE A 305 59.47 20.23 173.53
N ARG A 306 58.57 21.10 173.07
CA ARG A 306 57.77 21.99 173.95
C ARG A 306 56.84 21.21 174.88
N SER A 307 56.33 20.06 174.45
CA SER A 307 55.49 19.17 175.28
C SER A 307 56.24 18.62 176.51
N VAL A 308 57.54 18.32 176.37
CA VAL A 308 58.38 17.86 177.48
C VAL A 308 58.59 18.96 178.52
N GLU A 309 58.78 20.21 178.11
CA GLU A 309 58.93 21.36 179.03
C GLU A 309 57.65 21.63 179.84
N VAL A 310 56.48 21.64 179.18
CA VAL A 310 55.17 21.82 179.84
C VAL A 310 54.88 20.68 180.83
N SER A 311 55.32 19.46 180.53
CA SER A 311 55.18 18.29 181.42
C SER A 311 56.01 18.42 182.70
N ARG A 312 57.11 19.19 182.68
CA ARG A 312 57.96 19.46 183.86
C ARG A 312 57.30 20.47 184.80
N THR A 313 56.86 21.62 184.29
CA THR A 313 56.29 22.72 185.11
C THR A 313 54.95 22.34 185.76
N ASN A 314 54.14 21.49 185.11
CA ASN A 314 52.89 20.97 185.68
C ASN A 314 53.11 20.14 186.97
N ARG A 315 54.31 19.57 187.16
CA ARG A 315 54.67 18.78 188.34
C ARG A 315 54.92 19.65 189.57
N GLU A 316 55.55 20.80 189.38
CA GLU A 316 55.91 21.76 190.44
C GLU A 316 54.69 22.53 190.96
N LEU A 317 53.73 22.87 190.08
CA LEU A 317 52.48 23.55 190.46
C LEU A 317 51.57 22.69 191.35
N ARG A 318 51.59 21.36 191.18
CA ARG A 318 50.72 20.43 191.93
C ARG A 318 51.06 20.32 193.41
N GLN A 319 52.33 20.52 193.81
CA GLN A 319 52.71 20.52 195.23
C GLN A 319 52.19 21.76 195.98
N LYS A 320 52.06 22.91 195.31
CA LYS A 320 51.60 24.18 195.91
C LYS A 320 50.09 24.25 196.12
N LEU A 321 49.31 23.46 195.40
CA LEU A 321 47.84 23.46 195.52
C LEU A 321 47.38 22.85 196.86
N THR A 322 48.01 21.75 197.28
CA THR A 322 47.64 20.99 198.49
C THR A 322 47.81 21.73 199.82
N GLU A 323 48.59 22.81 199.86
CA GLU A 323 48.79 23.61 201.08
C GLU A 323 47.69 24.66 201.28
N LEU A 324 47.13 25.20 200.19
CA LEU A 324 46.13 26.28 200.25
C LEU A 324 44.72 25.79 200.60
N GLU A 325 44.33 24.61 200.13
CA GLU A 325 42.94 24.10 200.26
C GLU A 325 42.47 23.94 201.72
N LYS A 326 43.38 23.68 202.66
CA LYS A 326 43.06 23.60 204.10
C LYS A 326 42.56 24.92 204.70
N THR A 327 42.90 26.06 204.11
CA THR A 327 42.55 27.39 204.66
C THR A 327 41.18 27.89 204.21
N LEU A 328 40.66 27.40 203.08
CA LEU A 328 39.50 27.98 202.39
C LEU A 328 38.14 27.52 202.93
N ASN A 329 38.06 26.38 203.61
CA ASN A 329 36.79 25.76 203.98
C ASN A 329 36.07 26.38 205.20
N SER A 330 36.72 27.25 205.98
CA SER A 330 36.10 27.87 207.17
C SER A 330 35.23 29.10 206.87
N SER A 331 35.40 29.75 205.71
CA SER A 331 34.80 31.05 205.39
C SER A 331 33.53 30.98 204.52
N LYS A 332 33.18 29.79 204.01
CA LYS A 332 32.31 29.61 202.83
C LYS A 332 30.80 29.77 203.09
N GLU A 333 30.33 29.70 204.34
CA GLU A 333 28.90 29.65 204.68
C GLU A 333 28.11 30.97 204.45
N LYS A 334 28.76 32.11 204.25
CA LYS A 334 28.08 33.43 204.28
C LYS A 334 27.61 34.01 202.93
N ILE A 335 27.93 33.39 201.79
CA ILE A 335 27.83 34.05 200.46
C ILE A 335 26.58 33.62 199.62
N LYS A 336 25.62 32.89 200.21
CA LYS A 336 24.46 32.31 199.50
C LYS A 336 23.37 33.27 198.98
N SER A 337 23.43 34.57 199.24
CA SER A 337 22.20 35.39 199.37
C SER A 337 21.75 36.26 198.17
N GLN A 338 22.55 36.51 197.12
CA GLN A 338 22.46 37.85 196.49
C GLN A 338 22.33 38.08 194.97
N LYS A 339 22.19 37.09 194.04
CA LYS A 339 21.94 37.49 192.62
C LYS A 339 21.27 36.52 191.64
N ALA A 340 20.27 37.05 190.93
CA ALA A 340 19.74 36.62 189.63
C ALA A 340 19.18 37.87 188.88
N GLN A 341 19.37 38.03 187.55
CA GLN A 341 18.59 38.93 186.63
C GLN A 341 19.11 39.02 185.16
N ILE A 342 18.20 39.33 184.19
CA ILE A 342 18.36 39.92 182.82
C ILE A 342 18.86 39.04 181.61
N LYS A 343 18.40 39.36 180.36
CA LYS A 343 18.58 38.63 179.05
C LYS A 343 18.04 39.47 177.84
N LEU A 344 18.39 39.16 176.55
CA LEU A 344 17.52 39.11 175.30
C LEU A 344 18.01 39.69 173.91
N HIS A 345 17.55 39.07 172.78
CA HIS A 345 17.27 39.52 171.35
C HIS A 345 18.28 39.50 170.13
N LEU A 346 17.77 39.65 168.86
CA LEU A 346 18.25 39.01 167.56
C LEU A 346 17.82 39.66 166.17
N SER A 347 18.42 39.22 165.01
CA SER A 347 17.92 39.06 163.57
C SER A 347 17.81 40.25 162.54
N ALA A 348 17.68 40.17 161.18
CA ALA A 348 18.13 39.26 160.05
C ALA A 348 17.70 39.69 158.57
N LYS A 349 18.19 39.02 157.48
CA LYS A 349 17.67 38.83 156.04
C LYS A 349 18.23 39.64 154.80
N THR A 350 18.01 39.14 153.54
CA THR A 350 18.60 39.58 152.20
C THR A 350 17.71 39.23 150.93
N ASN A 351 18.07 39.63 149.66
CA ASN A 351 17.34 39.33 148.36
C ASN A 351 18.08 39.63 146.97
N ASN A 352 17.55 39.13 145.81
CA ASN A 352 17.53 39.67 144.38
C ASN A 352 18.52 39.22 143.23
N ALA A 353 18.04 39.04 141.95
CA ALA A 353 18.80 38.83 140.65
C ALA A 353 17.93 38.84 139.32
N GLN A 354 18.49 38.98 138.07
CA GLN A 354 17.76 38.69 136.76
C GLN A 354 18.51 38.29 135.41
N ASN A 355 18.44 39.04 134.27
CA ASN A 355 18.30 38.51 132.84
C ASN A 355 19.14 39.17 131.66
N THR A 356 19.37 38.46 130.52
CA THR A 356 20.12 38.94 129.28
C THR A 356 19.70 38.39 127.86
N GLU A 357 18.80 37.41 127.69
CA GLU A 357 18.97 36.41 126.59
C GLU A 357 18.44 36.72 125.16
N ARG A 358 17.48 37.64 124.97
CA ARG A 358 16.64 37.70 123.74
C ARG A 358 17.32 38.03 122.40
N MET A 359 18.56 38.50 122.38
CA MET A 359 19.12 39.20 121.20
C MET A 359 19.63 38.27 120.08
N LYS A 360 19.94 37.00 120.39
CA LYS A 360 20.70 36.10 119.49
C LYS A 360 19.90 35.43 118.37
N GLN A 361 18.56 35.38 118.45
CA GLN A 361 17.75 34.60 117.49
C GLN A 361 17.48 35.33 116.17
N ILE A 362 17.60 36.67 116.14
CA ILE A 362 17.27 37.49 114.96
C ILE A 362 18.39 37.45 113.90
N GLU A 363 19.66 37.28 114.31
CA GLU A 363 20.80 37.23 113.37
C GLU A 363 20.79 35.98 112.47
N THR A 364 20.18 34.89 112.91
CA THR A 364 20.20 33.61 112.17
C THR A 364 19.23 33.54 110.99
N GLU A 365 18.11 34.25 111.05
CA GLU A 365 17.06 34.17 110.01
C GLU A 365 17.43 34.97 108.75
N LEU A 366 18.08 36.13 108.91
CA LEU A 366 18.50 36.99 107.78
C LEU A 366 19.44 36.27 106.80
N ARG A 367 20.37 35.45 107.31
CA ARG A 367 21.34 34.70 106.49
C ARG A 367 20.68 33.64 105.60
N GLN A 368 19.47 33.17 105.92
CA GLN A 368 18.77 32.16 105.13
C GLN A 368 18.05 32.76 103.92
N MET A 369 17.48 33.96 104.04
CA MET A 369 16.83 34.64 102.90
C MET A 369 17.81 34.98 101.78
N GLU A 370 19.06 35.33 102.11
CA GLU A 370 20.06 35.74 101.14
C GLU A 370 20.49 34.58 100.21
N ILE A 371 20.60 33.36 100.75
CA ILE A 371 20.89 32.14 99.99
C ILE A 371 19.75 31.80 99.00
N ILE A 372 18.48 32.00 99.42
CA ILE A 372 17.30 31.71 98.59
C ILE A 372 17.20 32.67 97.39
N LYS A 373 17.54 33.95 97.60
CA LYS A 373 17.58 34.99 96.54
C LYS A 373 18.52 34.59 95.40
N ASP A 374 19.75 34.17 95.71
CA ASP A 374 20.76 33.89 94.69
C ASP A 374 20.45 32.61 93.89
N GLN A 375 19.84 31.60 94.53
CA GLN A 375 19.31 30.42 93.85
C GLN A 375 18.19 30.76 92.86
N TYR A 376 17.34 31.75 93.18
CA TYR A 376 16.26 32.20 92.29
C TYR A 376 16.82 32.95 91.06
N GLN A 377 17.84 33.80 91.25
CA GLN A 377 18.50 34.50 90.14
C GLN A 377 19.16 33.53 89.15
N LYS A 378 19.86 32.49 89.65
CA LYS A 378 20.48 31.47 88.81
C LYS A 378 19.46 30.74 87.92
N LYS A 379 18.34 30.27 88.49
CA LYS A 379 17.28 29.57 87.73
C LYS A 379 16.64 30.45 86.66
N ASN A 380 16.47 31.74 86.92
CA ASN A 380 15.89 32.70 85.96
C ASN A 380 16.82 32.88 84.73
N TYR A 381 18.13 32.95 84.94
CA TYR A 381 19.12 32.98 83.85
C TYR A 381 19.12 31.69 83.02
N GLU A 382 19.05 30.53 83.66
CA GLU A 382 18.95 29.22 83.00
C GLU A 382 17.66 29.08 82.16
N GLN A 383 16.53 29.60 82.67
CA GLN A 383 15.27 29.67 81.93
C GLN A 383 15.36 30.61 80.71
N SER A 384 15.99 31.78 80.85
CA SER A 384 16.20 32.72 79.74
C SER A 384 17.02 32.09 78.60
N LEU A 385 18.08 31.34 78.92
CA LEU A 385 18.87 30.59 77.95
C LEU A 385 18.07 29.48 77.24
N SER A 386 17.16 28.81 77.95
CA SER A 386 16.25 27.82 77.35
C SER A 386 15.27 28.47 76.36
N ILE A 387 14.68 29.62 76.73
CA ILE A 387 13.78 30.39 75.86
C ILE A 387 14.53 30.89 74.61
N GLN A 388 15.77 31.36 74.75
CA GLN A 388 16.59 31.81 73.61
C GLN A 388 16.83 30.70 72.59
N LYS A 389 17.09 29.46 73.03
CA LYS A 389 17.23 28.30 72.13
C LYS A 389 15.92 28.01 71.39
N PHE A 390 14.80 27.94 72.10
CA PHE A 390 13.48 27.72 71.50
C PHE A 390 13.11 28.78 70.44
N VAL A 391 13.45 30.06 70.67
CA VAL A 391 13.26 31.13 69.66
C VAL A 391 14.15 30.94 68.43
N SER A 392 15.38 30.44 68.59
CA SER A 392 16.27 30.13 67.46
C SER A 392 15.80 28.92 66.64
N GLU A 393 15.20 27.92 67.29
CA GLU A 393 14.60 26.75 66.64
C GLU A 393 13.32 27.15 65.88
N MET A 394 12.43 27.93 66.49
CA MET A 394 11.24 28.46 65.80
C MET A 394 11.61 29.31 64.58
N THR A 395 12.65 30.17 64.65
CA THR A 395 13.08 30.97 63.49
C THR A 395 13.77 30.15 62.40
N ASN A 396 14.25 28.94 62.68
CA ASN A 396 14.71 28.00 61.64
C ASN A 396 13.53 27.24 61.03
N LEU A 397 12.61 26.71 61.84
CA LEU A 397 11.38 26.06 61.39
C LEU A 397 10.54 27.01 60.49
N GLN A 398 10.50 28.30 60.82
CA GLN A 398 9.82 29.33 60.02
C GLN A 398 10.48 29.55 58.63
N LYS A 399 11.81 29.40 58.52
CA LYS A 399 12.53 29.46 57.22
C LYS A 399 12.25 28.22 56.39
N GLU A 400 12.26 27.04 57.01
CA GLU A 400 11.94 25.77 56.34
C GLU A 400 10.50 25.77 55.81
N MET A 401 9.54 26.23 56.60
CA MET A 401 8.15 26.41 56.16
C MET A 401 8.03 27.39 54.97
N GLN A 402 8.81 28.48 54.95
CA GLN A 402 8.85 29.40 53.81
C GLN A 402 9.52 28.80 52.56
N LEU A 403 10.53 27.95 52.72
CA LEU A 403 11.17 27.23 51.61
C LEU A 403 10.24 26.15 51.05
N LEU A 404 9.53 25.42 51.91
CA LEU A 404 8.52 24.43 51.53
C LEU A 404 7.36 25.08 50.76
N ALA A 405 6.85 26.23 51.22
CA ALA A 405 5.81 26.97 50.52
C ALA A 405 6.26 27.47 49.12
N LYS A 406 7.51 27.92 48.97
CA LYS A 406 8.09 28.27 47.66
C LYS A 406 8.21 27.04 46.75
N SER A 407 8.73 25.93 47.26
CA SER A 407 8.84 24.66 46.52
C SER A 407 7.47 24.16 46.05
N GLN A 408 6.45 24.24 46.91
CA GLN A 408 5.06 23.89 46.58
C GLN A 408 4.47 24.80 45.49
N TYR A 409 4.75 26.10 45.52
CA TYR A 409 4.35 27.05 44.48
C TYR A 409 5.03 26.73 43.13
N ASP A 410 6.34 26.49 43.13
CA ASP A 410 7.10 26.14 41.91
C ASP A 410 6.65 24.80 41.31
N LEU A 411 6.33 23.82 42.15
CA LEU A 411 5.76 22.54 41.71
C LEU A 411 4.36 22.72 41.11
N SER A 412 3.51 23.53 41.76
CA SER A 412 2.18 23.88 41.26
C SER A 412 2.25 24.60 39.90
N ALA A 413 3.17 25.56 39.73
CA ALA A 413 3.38 26.26 38.47
C ALA A 413 3.85 25.32 37.33
N ARG A 414 4.74 24.36 37.63
CA ARG A 414 5.17 23.32 36.67
C ARG A 414 4.01 22.40 36.27
N ASN A 415 3.21 21.95 37.24
CA ASN A 415 2.02 21.14 36.97
C ASN A 415 1.02 21.92 36.10
N LYS A 416 0.77 23.20 36.40
CA LYS A 416 -0.09 24.09 35.59
C LYS A 416 0.40 24.21 34.14
N GLN A 417 1.71 24.29 33.94
CA GLN A 417 2.30 24.33 32.59
C GLN A 417 2.17 22.97 31.86
N GLN A 418 2.21 21.86 32.58
CA GLN A 418 2.02 20.51 32.03
C GLN A 418 0.55 20.25 31.68
N GLU A 419 -0.41 20.67 32.52
CA GLU A 419 -1.86 20.67 32.23
C GLU A 419 -2.15 21.38 30.89
N LEU A 420 -1.62 22.59 30.70
CA LEU A 420 -1.83 23.38 29.47
C LEU A 420 -1.24 22.70 28.22
N ARG A 421 -0.10 22.00 28.35
CA ARG A 421 0.48 21.21 27.25
C ARG A 421 -0.40 20.02 26.88
N LEU A 422 -0.89 19.29 27.89
CA LEU A 422 -1.82 18.18 27.69
C LEU A 422 -3.14 18.67 27.06
N GLU A 423 -3.72 19.77 27.53
CA GLU A 423 -4.96 20.31 26.97
C GLU A 423 -4.82 20.74 25.50
N ALA A 424 -3.66 21.30 25.11
CA ALA A 424 -3.33 21.58 23.72
C ALA A 424 -3.19 20.30 22.88
N GLU A 425 -2.63 19.22 23.45
CA GLU A 425 -2.57 17.92 22.80
C GLU A 425 -3.96 17.29 22.63
N TRP A 426 -4.81 17.32 23.67
CA TRP A 426 -6.20 16.86 23.62
C TRP A 426 -7.01 17.60 22.55
N LYS A 427 -6.86 18.93 22.43
CA LYS A 427 -7.47 19.73 21.35
C LYS A 427 -6.98 19.27 19.98
N ARG A 428 -5.69 18.97 19.83
CA ARG A 428 -5.12 18.46 18.57
C ARG A 428 -5.57 17.03 18.23
N ARG A 429 -5.74 16.15 19.23
CA ARG A 429 -6.31 14.81 19.06
C ARG A 429 -7.76 14.89 18.58
N ARG A 430 -8.60 15.73 19.21
CA ARG A 430 -10.00 15.93 18.82
C ARG A 430 -10.16 16.58 17.43
N GLU A 431 -9.23 17.46 17.03
CA GLU A 431 -9.15 17.99 15.66
C GLU A 431 -8.88 16.90 14.62
N LEU A 432 -7.96 15.97 14.91
CA LEU A 432 -7.65 14.84 14.03
C LEU A 432 -8.80 13.83 13.97
N GLU A 433 -9.41 13.52 15.12
CA GLU A 433 -10.56 12.62 15.23
C GLU A 433 -11.76 13.10 14.40
N ARG A 434 -12.08 14.40 14.45
CA ARG A 434 -13.12 15.00 13.59
C ARG A 434 -12.80 14.86 12.11
N ARG A 435 -11.54 15.08 11.71
CA ARG A 435 -11.11 14.92 10.31
C ARG A 435 -11.19 13.46 9.84
N CYS A 436 -10.94 12.49 10.72
CA CYS A 436 -11.18 11.09 10.40
C CYS A 436 -12.66 10.82 10.18
N GLN A 437 -13.55 11.37 11.01
CA GLN A 437 -15.01 11.25 10.84
C GLN A 437 -15.51 11.91 9.54
N GLU A 438 -15.02 13.11 9.22
CA GLU A 438 -15.28 13.80 7.95
C GLU A 438 -14.83 12.94 6.74
N LEU A 439 -13.63 12.36 6.80
CA LEU A 439 -13.11 11.48 5.75
C LEU A 439 -13.93 10.19 5.63
N GLU A 440 -14.29 9.55 6.74
CA GLU A 440 -15.20 8.40 6.74
C GLU A 440 -16.56 8.72 6.13
N GLU A 441 -17.11 9.91 6.38
CA GLU A 441 -18.35 10.36 5.76
C GLU A 441 -18.21 10.57 4.25
N THR A 442 -17.11 11.17 3.77
CA THR A 442 -16.84 11.25 2.32
C THR A 442 -16.68 9.87 1.68
N ILE A 443 -16.00 8.92 2.34
CA ILE A 443 -15.87 7.54 1.88
C ILE A 443 -17.24 6.83 1.85
N ARG A 444 -18.08 7.06 2.86
CA ARG A 444 -19.45 6.52 2.97
C ARG A 444 -20.36 7.09 1.88
N HIS A 445 -20.20 8.37 1.53
CA HIS A 445 -20.88 8.98 0.38
C HIS A 445 -20.35 8.44 -0.96
N LEU A 446 -19.04 8.31 -1.15
CA LEU A 446 -18.44 7.77 -2.36
C LEU A 446 -18.85 6.30 -2.61
N LYS A 447 -18.97 5.48 -1.55
CA LYS A 447 -19.55 4.14 -1.62
C LYS A 447 -21.00 4.16 -2.12
N LYS A 448 -21.87 4.99 -1.51
CA LYS A 448 -23.26 5.16 -1.98
C LYS A 448 -23.35 5.65 -3.43
N CYS A 449 -22.47 6.56 -3.84
CA CYS A 449 -22.41 7.02 -5.23
C CYS A 449 -21.96 5.90 -6.19
N LYS A 450 -20.97 5.08 -5.80
CA LYS A 450 -20.55 3.90 -6.55
C LYS A 450 -21.68 2.86 -6.65
N GLU A 451 -22.34 2.55 -5.54
CA GLU A 451 -23.48 1.63 -5.50
C GLU A 451 -24.62 2.12 -6.39
N ALA A 452 -24.92 3.42 -6.38
CA ALA A 452 -25.93 4.02 -7.26
C ALA A 452 -25.53 3.98 -8.75
N THR A 453 -24.26 4.17 -9.12
CA THR A 453 -23.83 4.02 -10.52
C THR A 453 -23.75 2.55 -10.94
N GLU A 454 -23.38 1.65 -10.03
CA GLU A 454 -23.34 0.20 -10.29
C GLU A 454 -24.76 -0.38 -10.44
N ASN A 455 -25.74 0.10 -9.66
CA ASN A 455 -27.14 -0.27 -9.82
C ASN A 455 -27.72 0.28 -11.12
N LYS A 456 -27.44 1.54 -11.51
CA LYS A 456 -27.82 2.07 -12.83
C LYS A 456 -27.19 1.31 -14.00
N LEU A 457 -25.99 0.75 -13.81
CA LEU A 457 -25.33 -0.07 -14.82
C LEU A 457 -25.96 -1.48 -14.90
N LYS A 458 -26.47 -2.02 -13.78
CA LYS A 458 -27.29 -3.24 -13.76
C LYS A 458 -28.68 -3.02 -14.35
N GLU A 459 -29.32 -1.89 -14.05
CA GLU A 459 -30.59 -1.46 -14.65
C GLU A 459 -30.42 -1.36 -16.18
N ALA A 460 -29.38 -0.68 -16.66
CA ALA A 460 -29.05 -0.62 -18.09
C ALA A 460 -28.68 -1.98 -18.71
N SER A 461 -28.08 -2.91 -17.94
CA SER A 461 -27.86 -4.30 -18.40
C SER A 461 -29.18 -5.03 -18.58
N VAL A 462 -30.08 -4.97 -17.60
CA VAL A 462 -31.40 -5.60 -17.64
C VAL A 462 -32.29 -4.96 -18.73
N GLU A 463 -32.21 -3.65 -18.93
CA GLU A 463 -32.86 -2.97 -20.07
C GLU A 463 -32.27 -3.43 -21.41
N SER A 464 -30.95 -3.60 -21.52
CA SER A 464 -30.28 -4.13 -22.71
C SER A 464 -30.63 -5.61 -22.97
N GLU A 465 -30.74 -6.42 -21.92
CA GLU A 465 -31.19 -7.81 -21.98
C GLU A 465 -32.67 -7.89 -22.38
N GLN A 466 -33.53 -7.02 -21.85
CA GLN A 466 -34.94 -6.93 -22.24
C GLN A 466 -35.11 -6.42 -23.67
N ILE A 467 -34.31 -5.45 -24.14
CA ILE A 467 -34.28 -5.02 -25.54
C ILE A 467 -33.83 -6.18 -26.44
N THR A 468 -32.82 -6.94 -26.02
CA THR A 468 -32.35 -8.13 -26.76
C THR A 468 -33.44 -9.20 -26.82
N ALA A 469 -34.11 -9.50 -25.71
CA ALA A 469 -35.23 -10.43 -25.64
C ALA A 469 -36.42 -9.97 -26.50
N ASN A 470 -36.76 -8.68 -26.49
CA ASN A 470 -37.81 -8.11 -27.33
C ASN A 470 -37.46 -8.16 -28.83
N LEU A 471 -36.18 -7.98 -29.19
CA LEU A 471 -35.68 -8.12 -30.56
C LEU A 471 -35.67 -9.59 -31.00
N GLU A 472 -35.29 -10.52 -30.13
CA GLU A 472 -35.41 -11.96 -30.37
C GLU A 472 -36.88 -12.39 -30.50
N GLU A 473 -37.78 -11.89 -29.66
CA GLU A 473 -39.21 -12.21 -29.74
C GLU A 473 -39.83 -11.61 -31.01
N ALA A 474 -39.43 -10.40 -31.41
CA ALA A 474 -39.78 -9.84 -32.71
C ALA A 474 -39.24 -10.71 -33.87
N GLN A 475 -38.00 -11.19 -33.81
CA GLN A 475 -37.44 -12.13 -34.81
C GLN A 475 -38.19 -13.46 -34.83
N ARG A 476 -38.50 -14.05 -33.68
CA ARG A 476 -39.30 -15.28 -33.55
C ARG A 476 -40.71 -15.07 -34.11
N TRP A 477 -41.33 -13.91 -33.84
CA TRP A 477 -42.63 -13.54 -34.40
C TRP A 477 -42.57 -13.36 -35.92
N PHE A 478 -41.56 -12.66 -36.45
CA PHE A 478 -41.35 -12.52 -37.90
C PHE A 478 -41.13 -13.88 -38.57
N ASN A 479 -40.34 -14.77 -37.95
CA ASN A 479 -40.12 -16.13 -38.44
C ASN A 479 -41.43 -16.94 -38.41
N CYS A 480 -42.15 -17.00 -37.28
CA CYS A 480 -43.46 -17.67 -37.21
C CYS A 480 -44.50 -17.07 -38.17
N ARG A 481 -44.42 -15.78 -38.51
CA ARG A 481 -45.26 -15.13 -39.52
C ARG A 481 -44.86 -15.52 -40.94
N LEU A 482 -43.56 -15.64 -41.21
CA LEU A 482 -43.01 -16.17 -42.47
C LEU A 482 -43.38 -17.65 -42.66
N ASP A 483 -43.17 -18.48 -41.64
CA ASP A 483 -43.51 -19.90 -41.62
C ASP A 483 -45.02 -20.09 -41.77
N GLY A 484 -45.83 -19.27 -41.09
CA GLY A 484 -47.29 -19.25 -41.26
C GLY A 484 -47.73 -18.90 -42.68
N LEU A 485 -47.08 -17.91 -43.31
CA LEU A 485 -47.35 -17.56 -44.71
C LEU A 485 -46.86 -18.64 -45.70
N GLN A 486 -45.74 -19.32 -45.43
CA GLN A 486 -45.31 -20.50 -46.21
C GLN A 486 -46.26 -21.69 -46.03
N LEU A 487 -46.80 -21.87 -44.82
CA LEU A 487 -47.81 -22.89 -44.52
C LEU A 487 -49.14 -22.57 -45.22
N GLU A 488 -49.57 -21.31 -45.29
CA GLU A 488 -50.73 -20.91 -46.10
C GLU A 488 -50.46 -21.05 -47.61
N LEU A 489 -49.25 -20.77 -48.10
CA LEU A 489 -48.85 -20.99 -49.50
C LEU A 489 -48.87 -22.47 -49.91
N THR A 490 -48.53 -23.38 -48.99
CA THR A 490 -48.59 -24.83 -49.23
C THR A 490 -49.99 -25.40 -49.01
N LYS A 491 -50.76 -24.88 -48.05
CA LYS A 491 -52.14 -25.30 -47.76
C LYS A 491 -53.15 -24.86 -48.84
N ASN A 492 -52.99 -23.66 -49.40
CA ASN A 492 -53.81 -23.19 -50.52
C ASN A 492 -53.55 -23.93 -51.86
N ARG A 493 -52.46 -24.72 -51.98
CA ARG A 493 -52.26 -25.61 -53.14
C ARG A 493 -53.09 -26.90 -53.10
N LEU A 494 -53.79 -27.19 -52.00
CA LEU A 494 -54.52 -28.46 -51.80
C LEU A 494 -56.03 -28.29 -51.57
N GLN A 495 -56.59 -27.10 -51.77
CA GLN A 495 -58.05 -26.89 -51.77
C GLN A 495 -58.51 -26.07 -53.00
N ARG A 496 -58.90 -26.82 -54.03
CA ARG A 496 -59.64 -26.43 -55.25
C ARG A 496 -58.95 -25.52 -56.26
N GLU A 497 -58.50 -26.18 -57.33
CA GLU A 497 -59.12 -25.92 -58.63
C GLU A 497 -60.66 -25.98 -58.48
N ASP A 498 -61.41 -24.94 -58.87
CA ASP A 498 -61.96 -24.89 -60.22
C ASP A 498 -62.70 -23.56 -60.55
N ARG A 499 -62.50 -23.06 -61.78
CA ARG A 499 -63.30 -22.08 -62.56
C ARG A 499 -63.59 -20.64 -62.06
N TRP A 500 -63.01 -19.67 -62.81
CA TRP A 500 -63.59 -18.38 -63.26
C TRP A 500 -63.85 -17.27 -62.19
N ARG A 501 -63.82 -15.94 -62.42
CA ARG A 501 -63.18 -15.00 -63.41
C ARG A 501 -63.49 -13.54 -62.94
N GLU A 502 -63.03 -12.39 -63.48
CA GLU A 502 -62.10 -11.95 -64.56
C GLU A 502 -61.62 -10.50 -64.22
N LYS A 503 -60.62 -9.97 -64.96
CA LYS A 503 -60.28 -8.53 -65.14
C LYS A 503 -59.66 -7.67 -64.00
N ASP A 504 -58.67 -6.86 -64.44
CA ASP A 504 -58.42 -5.44 -64.11
C ASP A 504 -58.06 -5.00 -62.65
N GLN A 505 -57.07 -4.11 -62.43
CA GLN A 505 -56.04 -3.56 -63.34
C GLN A 505 -54.86 -2.92 -62.57
N ASP A 506 -53.73 -2.77 -63.28
CA ASP A 506 -52.77 -1.66 -63.21
C ASP A 506 -51.68 -1.50 -62.10
N LYS A 507 -50.50 -1.03 -62.60
CA LYS A 507 -49.38 -0.28 -61.98
C LYS A 507 -48.62 -0.88 -60.76
N ARG A 508 -47.28 -1.08 -60.82
CA ARG A 508 -46.11 -0.15 -61.02
C ARG A 508 -45.85 0.76 -59.80
N HIS A 509 -44.62 1.07 -59.37
CA HIS A 509 -43.26 0.78 -59.88
C HIS A 509 -42.18 0.89 -58.76
N ASN A 510 -41.03 0.22 -58.98
CA ASN A 510 -39.61 0.62 -58.77
C ASN A 510 -39.13 1.52 -57.60
N GLY A 511 -37.87 1.27 -57.17
CA GLY A 511 -37.02 2.20 -56.39
C GLY A 511 -36.66 1.63 -55.00
N VAL A 512 -35.47 1.11 -54.68
CA VAL A 512 -34.08 1.38 -55.11
C VAL A 512 -33.65 2.83 -54.85
N SER A 513 -32.75 3.06 -53.87
CA SER A 513 -31.35 3.48 -54.15
C SER A 513 -30.48 3.73 -52.90
N ASN A 514 -29.20 3.32 -53.01
CA ASN A 514 -27.96 3.95 -52.51
C ASN A 514 -27.79 4.53 -51.08
N GLN A 515 -26.91 3.86 -50.34
CA GLN A 515 -25.54 4.32 -50.03
C GLN A 515 -25.24 5.79 -49.58
N SER A 516 -24.80 5.87 -48.33
CA SER A 516 -23.47 6.40 -47.92
C SER A 516 -23.18 7.91 -47.72
N ALA A 517 -22.41 8.13 -46.65
CA ALA A 517 -21.15 8.90 -46.61
C ALA A 517 -21.08 10.33 -46.00
N LEU A 518 -19.91 10.55 -45.39
CA LEU A 518 -19.12 11.78 -45.18
C LEU A 518 -19.45 12.76 -44.02
N HIS A 519 -18.42 12.94 -43.19
CA HIS A 519 -18.23 14.02 -42.20
C HIS A 519 -18.09 15.41 -42.85
N ARG A 520 -18.25 16.49 -42.06
CA ARG A 520 -17.15 17.43 -41.69
C ARG A 520 -17.62 18.64 -40.84
N TRP A 521 -16.79 19.00 -39.83
CA TRP A 521 -16.40 20.37 -39.41
C TRP A 521 -17.48 21.31 -38.78
N GLU A 522 -17.17 22.31 -37.94
CA GLU A 522 -15.90 22.71 -37.26
C GLU A 522 -16.16 23.39 -35.88
N ASN A 523 -15.06 23.64 -35.15
CA ASN A 523 -14.85 24.63 -34.07
C ASN A 523 -15.74 25.90 -34.11
N LYS A 524 -16.05 26.48 -32.93
CA LYS A 524 -15.28 27.65 -32.42
C LYS A 524 -15.59 28.19 -31.00
N GLN A 525 -14.54 28.84 -30.51
CA GLN A 525 -14.42 29.90 -29.49
C GLN A 525 -14.35 29.61 -27.99
N ASN A 526 -13.35 30.28 -27.41
CA ASN A 526 -13.09 30.48 -25.99
C ASN A 526 -13.86 31.69 -25.47
N LEU A 527 -14.13 31.75 -24.17
CA LEU A 527 -14.15 33.01 -23.42
C LEU A 527 -13.41 32.86 -22.09
N ARG A 528 -12.64 33.88 -21.69
CA ARG A 528 -11.72 33.85 -20.55
C ARG A 528 -11.57 35.24 -19.92
N LEU A 529 -12.27 35.50 -18.81
CA LEU A 529 -12.09 36.65 -17.88
C LEU A 529 -12.66 36.20 -16.49
N VAL A 530 -11.99 36.15 -15.33
CA VAL A 530 -10.80 36.83 -14.74
C VAL A 530 -11.12 38.26 -14.24
N PRO A 531 -10.73 38.72 -13.02
CA PRO A 531 -10.56 38.01 -11.73
C PRO A 531 -10.97 38.85 -10.46
N LYS A 532 -10.78 38.30 -9.25
CA LYS A 532 -10.31 39.03 -8.03
C LYS A 532 -9.32 38.09 -7.31
N LYS A 533 -8.07 38.43 -6.94
CA LYS A 533 -7.47 39.59 -6.21
C LYS A 533 -8.05 39.74 -4.80
N CYS A 534 -7.30 39.88 -3.70
CA CYS A 534 -5.86 39.93 -3.42
C CYS A 534 -5.66 39.75 -1.88
N HIS A 535 -4.50 39.63 -1.23
CA HIS A 535 -3.04 39.62 -1.53
C HIS A 535 -2.41 38.65 -0.46
N SER A 536 -1.45 37.75 -0.74
CA SER A 536 0.02 37.93 -0.60
C SER A 536 0.46 38.85 0.56
N GLU A 537 1.28 38.43 1.53
CA GLU A 537 2.75 38.29 1.52
C GLU A 537 3.22 37.88 2.95
N LEU A 538 4.47 37.57 3.33
CA LEU A 538 5.79 37.56 2.67
C LEU A 538 6.68 36.49 3.35
N LYS A 539 7.62 35.86 2.63
CA LYS A 539 8.73 35.10 3.26
C LYS A 539 9.81 36.06 3.76
N ARG A 540 10.43 35.81 4.92
CA ARG A 540 11.86 36.16 5.16
C ARG A 540 12.45 35.46 6.39
N LYS A 541 13.64 34.88 6.18
CA LYS A 541 14.48 34.12 7.12
C LYS A 541 13.84 32.84 7.62
#